data_AF-A0A2V1CPE7-F1
#
_entry.id   AF-A0A2V1CPE7-F1
#
_cell.length_a   1.000
_cell.length_b   1.000
_cell.length_c   1.000
_cell.angle_alpha   90.00
_cell.angle_beta   90.00
_cell.angle_gamma   90.00
#
_symmetry.space_group_name_H-M   'P 1'
#
loop_
_entity.id
_entity.type
_entity.pdbx_description
1 polymer ?
#
loop_
_entity_poly.entity_id
_entity_poly.type
_entity_poly.pdbx_seq_one_letter_code
_entity_poly.pdbx_strand_id
1 'polypeptide(L)'
;MISPRVQPIPGENRVQKILIGITIPQILAFFFVLGRIISRIKIVRKWSADDTLIVIAWMNAFTLTVLFGVATQYGQGHHISDVPLDLLKTSFMITYTSLMSYQLALCFTKISILVFYLRVFPGRRELWLSWITIGIVVSYSIPFLILDALQCDPTTKASFFGSGVACVRPRNIMIVSAIVHTMTDIWMVAMIIPVVWSLQIAPRQKYSLVAILSLGLFVAVASVARILSIMKANDSDPDITWIIADFDIVSLKVLAFT
;
A
#
# COMPACT_ATOMS: atom_id res chain seq x y z
N MET A 1 2.81 32.23 6.08
CA MET A 1 2.05 31.50 7.10
C MET A 1 3.03 30.62 7.86
N ILE A 2 3.29 31.00 9.10
CA ILE A 2 4.30 30.38 9.96
C ILE A 2 3.68 29.07 10.47
N SER A 3 4.26 27.93 10.09
CA SER A 3 3.92 26.63 10.67
C SER A 3 4.03 26.77 12.20
N PRO A 4 2.97 26.50 12.98
CA PRO A 4 3.09 26.54 14.43
C PRO A 4 4.19 25.55 14.79
N ARG A 5 5.25 26.02 15.46
CA ARG A 5 6.30 25.15 16.00
C ARG A 5 5.61 24.21 16.96
N VAL A 6 5.29 23.00 16.50
CA VAL A 6 4.82 21.92 17.36
C VAL A 6 5.89 21.75 18.42
N GLN A 7 5.52 21.96 19.68
CA GLN A 7 6.44 21.79 20.78
C GLN A 7 6.95 20.34 20.75
N PRO A 8 8.25 20.11 21.01
CA PRO A 8 8.79 18.75 21.01
C PRO A 8 8.02 17.91 22.02
N ILE A 9 7.32 16.89 21.52
CA ILE A 9 6.52 15.98 22.35
C ILE A 9 7.51 15.13 23.16
N PRO A 10 7.47 15.19 24.50
CA PRO A 10 8.36 14.39 25.35
C PRO A 10 8.03 12.90 25.23
N GLY A 11 9.04 12.03 25.28
CA GLY A 11 8.87 10.57 25.25
C GLY A 11 9.74 9.85 24.21
N GLU A 12 9.76 8.51 24.27
CA GLU A 12 10.39 7.69 23.24
C GLU A 12 9.60 7.85 21.93
N ASN A 13 10.31 8.10 20.82
CA ASN A 13 9.65 8.35 19.53
C ASN A 13 10.26 7.52 18.40
N ARG A 14 9.41 7.17 17.42
CA ARG A 14 9.79 6.38 16.23
C ARG A 14 9.78 7.19 14.95
N VAL A 15 9.58 8.50 15.03
CA VAL A 15 9.47 9.42 13.90
C VAL A 15 10.60 9.23 12.88
N GLN A 16 11.85 9.17 13.33
CA GLN A 16 12.99 8.97 12.43
C GLN A 16 12.93 7.62 11.68
N LYS A 17 12.50 6.55 12.35
CA LYS A 17 12.35 5.23 11.72
C LYS A 17 11.23 5.23 10.67
N ILE A 18 10.11 5.90 10.95
CA ILE A 18 8.99 6.08 10.01
C ILE A 18 9.44 6.89 8.80
N LEU A 19 10.09 8.03 9.01
CA LEU A 19 10.56 8.92 7.93
C LEU A 19 11.55 8.23 7.00
N ILE A 20 12.53 7.50 7.55
CA ILE A 20 13.46 6.69 6.75
C ILE A 20 12.70 5.60 5.99
N GLY A 21 11.74 4.96 6.68
CA GLY A 21 10.87 3.93 6.12
C GLY A 21 10.04 4.40 4.93
N ILE A 22 9.50 5.64 4.94
CA ILE A 22 8.70 6.18 3.81
C ILE A 22 9.58 6.74 2.68
N THR A 23 10.68 7.42 3.02
CA THR A 23 11.45 8.21 2.04
C THR A 23 12.32 7.35 1.14
N ILE A 24 13.04 6.36 1.69
CA ILE A 24 13.96 5.52 0.90
C ILE A 24 13.20 4.73 -0.20
N PRO A 25 12.10 4.02 0.12
CA PRO A 25 11.29 3.34 -0.89
C PRO A 25 10.77 4.27 -1.97
N GLN A 26 10.32 5.45 -1.59
CA GLN A 26 9.74 6.42 -2.51
C GLN A 26 10.77 6.97 -3.50
N ILE A 27 12.00 7.20 -3.04
CA ILE A 27 13.12 7.62 -3.91
C ILE A 27 13.45 6.50 -4.90
N LEU A 28 13.53 5.25 -4.44
CA LEU A 28 13.79 4.11 -5.31
C LEU A 28 12.68 3.93 -6.36
N ALA A 29 11.42 3.99 -5.94
CA ALA A 29 10.25 3.92 -6.82
C ALA A 29 10.24 5.05 -7.85
N PHE A 30 10.63 6.28 -7.47
CA PHE A 30 10.75 7.40 -8.39
C PHE A 30 11.74 7.11 -9.52
N PHE A 31 12.94 6.61 -9.21
CA PHE A 31 13.92 6.27 -10.23
C PHE A 31 13.44 5.13 -11.14
N PHE A 32 12.74 4.13 -10.59
CA PHE A 32 12.20 3.03 -11.38
C PHE A 32 11.10 3.49 -12.34
N VAL A 33 10.14 4.28 -11.85
CA VAL A 33 9.06 4.85 -12.67
C VAL A 33 9.63 5.81 -13.72
N LEU A 34 10.59 6.65 -13.35
CA LEU A 34 11.27 7.54 -14.30
C LEU A 34 12.01 6.76 -15.39
N GLY A 35 12.75 5.73 -15.01
CA GLY A 35 13.43 4.83 -15.96
C GLY A 35 12.44 4.14 -16.90
N ARG A 36 11.28 3.69 -16.38
CA ARG A 36 10.20 3.11 -17.18
C ARG A 36 9.62 4.12 -18.17
N ILE A 37 9.31 5.34 -17.72
CA ILE A 37 8.79 6.42 -18.57
C ILE A 37 9.79 6.74 -19.69
N ILE A 38 11.07 6.91 -19.35
CA ILE A 38 12.14 7.20 -20.34
C ILE A 38 12.24 6.06 -21.34
N SER A 39 12.23 4.80 -20.89
CA SER A 39 12.27 3.63 -21.77
C SER A 39 11.07 3.59 -22.73
N ARG A 40 9.86 3.87 -22.24
CA ARG A 40 8.64 3.87 -23.06
C ARG A 40 8.59 5.01 -24.07
N ILE A 41 9.05 6.20 -23.70
CA ILE A 41 9.07 7.37 -24.58
C ILE A 41 10.21 7.30 -25.59
N LYS A 42 11.44 6.99 -25.15
CA LYS A 42 12.64 7.08 -26.00
C LYS A 42 13.00 5.78 -26.72
N ILE A 43 12.88 4.63 -26.04
CA ILE A 43 13.36 3.33 -26.56
C ILE A 43 12.23 2.58 -27.27
N VAL A 44 11.13 2.28 -26.56
CA VAL A 44 10.02 1.48 -27.09
C VAL A 44 9.08 2.31 -27.96
N ARG A 45 9.00 3.62 -27.73
CA ARG A 45 8.15 4.61 -28.44
C ARG A 45 6.68 4.19 -28.52
N LYS A 46 6.18 3.49 -27.49
CA LYS A 46 4.80 3.03 -27.41
C LYS A 46 4.31 3.20 -25.98
N TRP A 47 3.28 4.00 -25.81
CA TRP A 47 2.61 4.20 -24.52
C TRP A 47 1.54 3.13 -24.30
N SER A 48 1.46 2.63 -23.07
CA SER A 48 0.51 1.60 -22.67
C SER A 48 -0.44 2.09 -21.59
N ALA A 49 -1.63 1.47 -21.51
CA ALA A 49 -2.51 1.61 -20.35
C ALA A 49 -1.82 1.17 -19.04
N ASP A 50 -0.94 0.15 -19.08
CA ASP A 50 -0.19 -0.27 -17.88
C ASP A 50 0.78 0.81 -17.37
N ASP A 51 1.35 1.60 -18.29
CA ASP A 51 2.27 2.70 -17.96
C ASP A 51 1.51 3.88 -17.33
N THR A 52 0.28 4.16 -17.76
CA THR A 52 -0.57 5.15 -17.07
C THR A 52 -0.94 4.68 -15.67
N LEU A 53 -1.33 3.42 -15.52
CA LEU A 53 -1.76 2.86 -14.23
C LEU A 53 -0.64 2.83 -13.20
N ILE A 54 0.59 2.51 -13.60
CA ILE A 54 1.74 2.52 -12.67
C ILE A 54 2.12 3.94 -12.23
N VAL A 55 1.97 4.93 -13.12
CA VAL A 55 2.19 6.35 -12.76
C VAL A 55 1.13 6.82 -11.78
N ILE A 56 -0.15 6.45 -11.99
CA ILE A 56 -1.23 6.74 -11.04
C ILE A 56 -0.97 6.06 -9.69
N ALA A 57 -0.53 4.80 -9.69
CA ALA A 57 -0.17 4.08 -8.46
C ALA A 57 0.96 4.80 -7.70
N TRP A 58 2.01 5.21 -8.41
CA TRP A 58 3.14 5.94 -7.84
C TRP A 58 2.72 7.31 -7.27
N MET A 59 1.83 8.04 -7.95
CA MET A 59 1.30 9.30 -7.43
C MET A 59 0.53 9.10 -6.11
N ASN A 60 -0.26 8.03 -5.99
CA ASN A 60 -0.94 7.70 -4.74
C ASN A 60 0.05 7.32 -3.62
N ALA A 61 1.10 6.57 -3.94
CA ALA A 61 2.18 6.25 -3.00
C ALA A 61 2.99 7.49 -2.57
N PHE A 62 3.18 8.46 -3.48
CA PHE A 62 3.78 9.74 -3.17
C PHE A 62 2.91 10.55 -2.21
N THR A 63 1.60 10.65 -2.48
CA THR A 63 0.64 11.30 -1.59
C THR A 63 0.68 10.67 -0.19
N LEU A 64 0.73 9.34 -0.12
CA LEU A 64 0.86 8.61 1.14
C LEU A 64 2.13 9.03 1.91
N THR A 65 3.27 9.10 1.23
CA THR A 65 4.55 9.51 1.82
C THR A 65 4.49 10.93 2.38
N VAL A 66 3.88 11.86 1.63
CA VAL A 66 3.70 13.25 2.08
C VAL A 66 2.78 13.31 3.29
N LEU A 67 1.64 12.60 3.25
CA LEU A 67 0.68 12.58 4.35
C LEU A 67 1.31 12.02 5.64
N PHE A 68 2.08 10.93 5.56
CA PHE A 68 2.79 10.41 6.73
C PHE A 68 3.86 11.36 7.24
N GLY A 69 4.62 11.99 6.34
CA GLY A 69 5.60 13.01 6.73
C GLY A 69 4.95 14.15 7.51
N VAL A 70 3.78 14.62 7.04
CA VAL A 70 2.98 15.64 7.74
C VAL A 70 2.43 15.07 9.05
N ALA A 71 1.92 13.83 9.07
CA ALA A 71 1.38 13.19 10.28
C ALA A 71 2.39 13.15 11.43
N THR A 72 3.69 12.96 11.14
CA THR A 72 4.74 12.98 12.18
C THR A 72 4.83 14.32 12.92
N GLN A 73 4.41 15.42 12.29
CA GLN A 73 4.34 16.73 12.93
C GLN A 73 3.14 16.85 13.88
N TYR A 74 2.12 16.00 13.75
CA TYR A 74 0.90 16.02 14.57
C TYR A 74 0.88 14.91 15.63
N GLY A 75 2.03 14.32 15.96
CA GLY A 75 2.17 13.31 17.01
C GLY A 75 2.20 11.86 16.51
N GLN A 76 2.19 11.62 15.20
CA GLN A 76 2.36 10.27 14.65
C GLN A 76 3.75 9.72 15.00
N GLY A 77 3.80 8.54 15.62
CA GLY A 77 5.05 7.90 16.07
C GLY A 77 5.46 8.19 17.52
N HIS A 78 4.60 8.89 18.28
CA HIS A 78 4.66 9.03 19.74
C HIS A 78 3.55 8.17 20.40
N HIS A 79 3.70 7.86 21.68
CA HIS A 79 2.65 7.20 22.46
C HIS A 79 1.40 8.09 22.55
N ILE A 80 0.21 7.49 22.54
CA ILE A 80 -1.04 8.25 22.49
C ILE A 80 -1.24 9.09 23.75
N SER A 81 -0.66 8.66 24.87
CA SER A 81 -0.67 9.34 26.17
C SER A 81 0.05 10.69 26.14
N ASP A 82 1.02 10.84 25.25
CA ASP A 82 1.94 11.97 25.25
C ASP A 82 1.48 13.07 24.27
N VAL A 83 0.48 12.78 23.43
CA VAL A 83 0.00 13.67 22.37
C VAL A 83 -1.22 14.47 22.84
N PRO A 84 -1.20 15.82 22.74
CA PRO A 84 -2.36 16.65 23.01
C PRO A 84 -3.58 16.28 22.15
N LEU A 85 -4.78 16.28 22.76
CA LEU A 85 -6.04 15.90 22.10
C LEU A 85 -6.33 16.66 20.79
N ASP A 86 -5.97 17.94 20.73
CA ASP A 86 -6.17 18.78 19.54
C ASP A 86 -5.30 18.34 18.35
N LEU A 87 -4.06 17.90 18.62
CA LEU A 87 -3.15 17.35 17.62
C LEU A 87 -3.59 15.95 17.21
N LEU A 88 -4.10 15.18 18.17
CA LEU A 88 -4.56 13.81 17.96
C LEU A 88 -5.68 13.73 16.92
N LYS A 89 -6.67 14.62 16.98
CA LYS A 89 -7.77 14.70 15.99
C LYS A 89 -7.25 14.93 14.57
N THR A 90 -6.28 15.83 14.43
CA THR A 90 -5.64 16.12 13.13
C THR A 90 -4.83 14.93 12.62
N SER A 91 -4.09 14.26 13.51
CA SER A 91 -3.32 13.05 13.18
C SER A 91 -4.22 11.93 12.66
N PHE A 92 -5.39 11.72 13.27
CA PHE A 92 -6.36 10.73 12.80
C PHE A 92 -6.93 11.06 11.42
N MET A 93 -7.29 12.32 11.14
CA MET A 93 -7.75 12.74 9.81
C MET A 93 -6.70 12.47 8.72
N ILE A 94 -5.43 12.78 9.01
CA ILE A 94 -4.32 12.49 8.09
C ILE A 94 -4.17 10.97 7.89
N THR A 95 -4.30 10.19 8.96
CA THR A 95 -4.22 8.72 8.92
C THR A 95 -5.34 8.11 8.05
N TYR A 96 -6.58 8.60 8.15
CA TYR A 96 -7.68 8.12 7.30
C TYR A 96 -7.43 8.40 5.82
N THR A 97 -6.97 9.61 5.51
CA THR A 97 -6.66 10.01 4.13
C THR A 97 -5.50 9.18 3.57
N SER A 98 -4.56 8.81 4.45
CA SER A 98 -3.44 7.94 4.13
C SER A 98 -3.91 6.52 3.80
N LEU A 99 -4.83 5.94 4.57
CA LEU A 99 -5.39 4.61 4.29
C LEU A 99 -6.09 4.55 2.91
N MET A 100 -6.88 5.56 2.56
CA MET A 100 -7.52 5.64 1.25
C MET A 100 -6.48 5.70 0.11
N SER A 101 -5.46 6.54 0.26
CA SER A 101 -4.38 6.68 -0.72
C SER A 101 -3.59 5.37 -0.88
N TYR A 102 -3.35 4.67 0.23
CA TYR A 102 -2.72 3.36 0.26
C TYR A 102 -3.55 2.30 -0.50
N GLN A 103 -4.86 2.24 -0.23
CA GLN A 103 -5.78 1.32 -0.89
C GLN A 103 -5.80 1.52 -2.42
N LEU A 104 -5.84 2.78 -2.86
CA LEU A 104 -5.75 3.13 -4.27
C LEU A 104 -4.41 2.72 -4.88
N ALA A 105 -3.29 3.01 -4.21
CA ALA A 105 -1.96 2.64 -4.69
C ALA A 105 -1.84 1.12 -4.92
N LEU A 106 -2.32 0.30 -3.96
CA LEU A 106 -2.33 -1.15 -4.10
C LEU A 106 -3.19 -1.63 -5.27
N CYS A 107 -4.40 -1.08 -5.41
CA CYS A 107 -5.33 -1.45 -6.46
C CYS A 107 -4.74 -1.16 -7.85
N PHE A 108 -4.27 0.07 -8.07
CA PHE A 108 -3.69 0.47 -9.36
C PHE A 108 -2.41 -0.32 -9.69
N THR A 109 -1.58 -0.63 -8.69
CA THR A 109 -0.38 -1.47 -8.89
C THR A 109 -0.77 -2.87 -9.37
N LYS A 110 -1.72 -3.53 -8.69
CA LYS A 110 -2.20 -4.87 -9.07
C LYS A 110 -2.82 -4.89 -10.46
N ILE A 111 -3.64 -3.89 -10.79
CA ILE A 111 -4.25 -3.77 -12.12
C ILE A 111 -3.16 -3.54 -13.18
N SER A 112 -2.16 -2.68 -12.92
CA SER A 112 -1.04 -2.47 -13.86
C SER A 112 -0.29 -3.77 -14.15
N ILE A 113 0.01 -4.57 -13.12
CA ILE A 113 0.68 -5.87 -13.26
C ILE A 113 -0.18 -6.86 -14.06
N LEU A 114 -1.49 -6.94 -13.76
CA LEU A 114 -2.40 -7.84 -14.49
C LEU A 114 -2.57 -7.42 -15.96
N VAL A 115 -2.65 -6.12 -16.25
CA VAL A 115 -2.67 -5.61 -17.64
C VAL A 115 -1.36 -5.91 -18.35
N PHE A 116 -0.23 -5.87 -17.64
CA PHE A 116 1.05 -6.32 -18.17
C PHE A 116 1.05 -7.81 -18.48
N TYR A 117 0.46 -8.66 -17.62
CA TYR A 117 0.32 -10.11 -17.85
C TYR A 117 -0.52 -10.42 -19.08
N LEU A 118 -1.62 -9.68 -19.29
CA LEU A 118 -2.44 -9.78 -20.50
C LEU A 118 -1.66 -9.52 -21.80
N ARG A 119 -0.54 -8.81 -21.73
CA ARG A 119 0.29 -8.49 -22.90
C ARG A 119 1.44 -9.45 -23.10
N VAL A 120 2.02 -9.95 -22.00
CA VAL A 120 3.20 -10.82 -22.06
C VAL A 120 2.79 -12.26 -22.35
N PHE A 121 1.67 -12.72 -21.80
CA PHE A 121 1.25 -14.11 -21.93
C PHE A 121 0.27 -14.30 -23.09
N PRO A 122 0.58 -15.15 -24.08
CA PRO A 122 -0.29 -15.39 -25.23
C PRO A 122 -1.38 -16.46 -24.97
N GLY A 123 -1.32 -17.18 -23.85
CA GLY A 123 -2.20 -18.31 -23.59
C GLY A 123 -3.61 -17.89 -23.18
N ARG A 124 -4.64 -18.52 -23.79
CA ARG A 124 -6.05 -18.18 -23.54
C ARG A 124 -6.46 -18.34 -22.08
N ARG A 125 -5.95 -19.35 -21.39
CA ARG A 125 -6.27 -19.60 -19.97
C ARG A 125 -5.74 -18.47 -19.10
N GLU A 126 -4.51 -18.05 -19.34
CA GLU A 126 -3.80 -16.99 -18.63
C GLU A 126 -4.48 -15.64 -18.85
N LEU A 127 -4.96 -15.38 -20.08
CA LEU A 127 -5.75 -14.18 -20.37
C LEU A 127 -7.06 -14.15 -19.58
N TRP A 128 -7.82 -15.26 -19.58
CA TRP A 128 -9.06 -15.37 -18.82
C TRP A 128 -8.83 -15.21 -17.31
N LEU A 129 -7.83 -15.89 -16.76
CA LEU A 129 -7.47 -15.76 -15.34
C LEU A 129 -7.07 -14.33 -14.98
N SER A 130 -6.36 -13.62 -15.86
CA SER A 130 -5.96 -12.23 -15.62
C SER A 130 -7.19 -11.31 -15.58
N TRP A 131 -8.10 -11.43 -16.54
CA TRP A 131 -9.34 -10.64 -16.57
C TRP A 131 -10.24 -10.91 -15.36
N ILE A 132 -10.40 -12.17 -14.96
CA ILE A 132 -11.15 -12.54 -13.76
C ILE A 132 -10.49 -11.92 -12.52
N THR A 133 -9.17 -11.99 -12.42
CA THR A 133 -8.42 -11.42 -11.28
C THR A 133 -8.55 -9.91 -11.23
N ILE A 134 -8.54 -9.20 -12.38
CA ILE A 134 -8.82 -7.75 -12.44
C ILE A 134 -10.21 -7.46 -11.87
N GLY A 135 -11.23 -8.23 -12.30
CA GLY A 135 -12.59 -8.10 -11.78
C GLY A 135 -12.67 -8.29 -10.27
N ILE A 136 -11.97 -9.29 -9.73
CA ILE A 136 -11.88 -9.54 -8.27
C ILE A 136 -11.20 -8.36 -7.56
N VAL A 137 -10.09 -7.84 -8.10
CA VAL A 137 -9.37 -6.72 -7.49
C VAL A 137 -10.25 -5.48 -7.39
N VAL A 138 -10.97 -5.16 -8.46
CA VAL A 138 -11.89 -4.02 -8.48
C VAL A 138 -13.07 -4.25 -7.52
N SER A 139 -13.61 -5.46 -7.49
CA SER A 139 -14.82 -5.76 -6.71
C SER A 139 -14.60 -5.67 -5.20
N TYR A 140 -13.42 -6.02 -4.68
CA TYR A 140 -13.11 -5.82 -3.25
C TYR A 140 -12.60 -4.40 -2.96
N SER A 141 -11.93 -3.74 -3.91
CA SER A 141 -11.31 -2.43 -3.67
C SER A 141 -12.35 -1.33 -3.43
N ILE A 142 -13.47 -1.36 -4.16
CA ILE A 142 -14.54 -0.35 -4.01
C ILE A 142 -15.17 -0.41 -2.59
N PRO A 143 -15.60 -1.58 -2.08
CA PRO A 143 -16.06 -1.71 -0.70
C PRO A 143 -15.03 -1.25 0.33
N PHE A 144 -13.74 -1.58 0.19
CA PHE A 144 -12.74 -1.10 1.16
C PHE A 144 -12.59 0.41 1.15
N LEU A 145 -12.62 1.08 0.00
CA LEU A 145 -12.60 2.54 -0.06
C LEU A 145 -13.81 3.16 0.66
N ILE A 146 -14.98 2.54 0.54
CA ILE A 146 -16.19 2.96 1.25
C ILE A 146 -16.03 2.72 2.76
N LEU A 147 -15.51 1.56 3.17
CA LEU A 147 -15.26 1.23 4.57
C LEU A 147 -14.23 2.17 5.21
N ASP A 148 -13.19 2.54 4.46
CA ASP A 148 -12.18 3.52 4.88
C ASP A 148 -12.79 4.91 5.05
N ALA A 149 -13.75 5.30 4.21
CA ALA A 149 -14.50 6.53 4.36
C ALA A 149 -15.46 6.50 5.58
N LEU A 150 -15.95 5.32 5.97
CA LEU A 150 -16.92 5.11 7.07
C LEU A 150 -16.26 4.71 8.41
N GLN A 151 -14.96 4.95 8.59
CA GLN A 151 -14.27 4.61 9.83
C GLN A 151 -14.76 5.46 11.02
N CYS A 152 -14.87 4.84 12.20
CA CYS A 152 -15.26 5.53 13.44
C CYS A 152 -14.20 6.54 13.87
N ASP A 153 -14.62 7.69 14.38
CA ASP A 153 -13.73 8.62 15.10
C ASP A 153 -13.29 7.99 16.43
N PRO A 154 -11.98 7.75 16.67
CA PRO A 154 -11.49 7.18 17.91
C PRO A 154 -11.69 8.10 19.12
N THR A 155 -11.83 9.42 18.91
CA THR A 155 -12.00 10.39 20.00
C THR A 155 -13.42 10.44 20.55
N THR A 156 -14.42 10.34 19.65
CA THR A 156 -15.85 10.41 20.02
C THR A 156 -16.54 9.05 20.01
N LYS A 157 -15.89 8.01 19.48
CA LYS A 157 -16.47 6.68 19.18
C LYS A 157 -17.75 6.75 18.32
N ALA A 158 -18.00 7.89 17.69
CA ALA A 158 -19.16 8.19 16.89
C ALA A 158 -18.76 8.24 15.41
N SER A 159 -19.76 8.15 14.54
CA SER A 159 -19.55 8.33 13.10
C SER A 159 -19.37 9.81 12.77
N PHE A 160 -18.45 10.12 11.85
CA PHE A 160 -18.30 11.46 11.28
C PHE A 160 -19.56 11.93 10.52
N PHE A 161 -20.44 11.02 10.13
CA PHE A 161 -21.67 11.32 9.36
C PHE A 161 -22.92 11.56 10.23
N GLY A 162 -22.76 11.65 11.55
CA GLY A 162 -23.84 11.96 12.48
C GLY A 162 -24.38 10.75 13.25
N SER A 163 -25.32 11.03 14.16
CA SER A 163 -25.95 10.03 15.03
C SER A 163 -26.84 9.08 14.23
N GLY A 164 -26.53 7.79 14.23
CA GLY A 164 -27.32 6.74 13.57
C GLY A 164 -26.62 5.99 12.43
N VAL A 165 -25.46 6.48 11.98
CA VAL A 165 -24.62 5.74 11.01
C VAL A 165 -23.70 4.79 11.77
N ALA A 166 -23.83 3.48 11.51
CA ALA A 166 -22.90 2.49 12.04
C ALA A 166 -21.51 2.71 11.41
N CYS A 167 -20.50 2.96 12.24
CA CYS A 167 -19.12 3.12 11.81
C CYS A 167 -18.33 1.84 12.10
N VAL A 168 -17.23 1.63 11.37
CA VAL A 168 -16.43 0.41 11.49
C VAL A 168 -15.12 0.70 12.24
N ARG A 169 -14.72 -0.22 13.12
CA ARG A 169 -13.46 -0.12 13.85
C ARG A 169 -12.27 -0.26 12.88
N PRO A 170 -11.29 0.67 12.90
CA PRO A 170 -10.19 0.70 11.93
C PRO A 170 -9.35 -0.59 11.94
N ARG A 171 -9.13 -1.19 13.12
CA ARG A 171 -8.41 -2.46 13.26
C ARG A 171 -9.03 -3.60 12.45
N ASN A 172 -10.36 -3.71 12.45
CA ASN A 172 -11.05 -4.79 11.74
C ASN A 172 -10.88 -4.63 10.22
N ILE A 173 -11.02 -3.41 9.72
CA ILE A 173 -10.80 -3.10 8.30
C ILE A 173 -9.37 -3.44 7.91
N MET A 174 -8.40 -3.03 8.72
CA MET A 174 -6.98 -3.25 8.45
C MET A 174 -6.60 -4.75 8.40
N ILE A 175 -7.15 -5.57 9.29
CA ILE A 175 -6.90 -7.02 9.29
C ILE A 175 -7.52 -7.66 8.04
N VAL A 176 -8.79 -7.36 7.76
CA VAL A 176 -9.51 -7.97 6.63
C VAL A 176 -8.90 -7.53 5.30
N SER A 177 -8.56 -6.25 5.15
CA SER A 177 -7.91 -5.74 3.94
C SER A 177 -6.52 -6.33 3.75
N ALA A 178 -5.72 -6.46 4.82
CA ALA A 178 -4.41 -7.10 4.76
C ALA A 178 -4.50 -8.57 4.30
N ILE A 179 -5.48 -9.33 4.80
CA ILE A 179 -5.71 -10.72 4.38
C ILE A 179 -6.09 -10.78 2.90
N VAL A 180 -7.08 -10.00 2.47
CA VAL A 180 -7.55 -10.01 1.06
C VAL A 180 -6.44 -9.59 0.09
N HIS A 181 -5.67 -8.56 0.44
CA HIS A 181 -4.54 -8.14 -0.38
C HIS A 181 -3.44 -9.19 -0.46
N THR A 182 -3.11 -9.84 0.66
CA THR A 182 -2.09 -10.89 0.70
C THR A 182 -2.53 -12.12 -0.10
N MET A 183 -3.79 -12.53 0.04
CA MET A 183 -4.36 -13.65 -0.74
C MET A 183 -4.27 -13.37 -2.24
N THR A 184 -4.57 -12.14 -2.66
CA THR A 184 -4.48 -11.78 -4.08
C THR A 184 -3.04 -11.69 -4.59
N ASP A 185 -2.07 -11.30 -3.75
CA ASP A 185 -0.65 -11.36 -4.12
C ASP A 185 -0.17 -12.79 -4.34
N ILE A 186 -0.48 -13.69 -3.40
CA ILE A 186 -0.16 -15.13 -3.50
C ILE A 186 -0.79 -15.73 -4.76
N TRP A 187 -2.06 -15.40 -5.03
CA TRP A 187 -2.76 -15.83 -6.24
C TRP A 187 -2.07 -15.35 -7.52
N MET A 188 -1.68 -14.07 -7.58
CA MET A 188 -0.98 -13.51 -8.74
C MET A 188 0.37 -14.19 -8.99
N VAL A 189 1.11 -14.55 -7.92
CA VAL A 189 2.35 -15.33 -8.04
C VAL A 189 2.08 -16.74 -8.53
N ALA A 190 1.10 -17.42 -7.91
CA ALA A 190 0.71 -18.78 -8.28
C ALA A 190 0.27 -18.89 -9.75
N MET A 191 -0.34 -17.84 -10.28
CA MET A 191 -0.75 -17.77 -11.68
C MET A 191 0.43 -17.81 -12.67
N ILE A 192 1.59 -17.23 -12.31
CA ILE A 192 2.73 -17.10 -13.22
C ILE A 192 3.61 -18.35 -13.21
N ILE A 193 3.70 -19.06 -12.08
CA ILE A 193 4.60 -20.21 -11.91
C ILE A 193 4.42 -21.28 -13.01
N PRO A 194 3.19 -21.75 -13.33
CA PRO A 194 3.00 -22.74 -14.38
C PRO A 194 3.40 -22.23 -15.77
N VAL A 195 3.22 -20.93 -16.02
CA VAL A 195 3.56 -20.31 -17.30
C VAL A 195 5.07 -20.26 -17.46
N VAL A 196 5.80 -19.90 -16.41
CA VAL A 196 7.27 -19.88 -16.43
C VAL A 196 7.86 -21.27 -16.63
N TRP A 197 7.25 -22.31 -16.06
CA TRP A 197 7.72 -23.68 -16.20
C TRP A 197 7.42 -24.31 -17.56
N SER A 198 6.31 -23.93 -18.19
CA SER A 198 5.88 -24.50 -19.48
C SER A 198 6.47 -23.78 -20.70
N LEU A 199 6.93 -22.53 -20.55
CA LEU A 199 7.32 -21.71 -21.69
C LEU A 199 8.80 -21.90 -22.08
N GLN A 200 9.04 -22.57 -23.21
CA GLN A 200 10.36 -22.74 -23.82
C GLN A 200 10.84 -21.44 -24.49
N ILE A 201 11.19 -20.41 -23.71
CA ILE A 201 11.66 -19.12 -24.23
C ILE A 201 13.20 -19.09 -24.35
N ALA A 202 13.68 -18.32 -25.32
CA ALA A 202 15.07 -17.89 -25.42
C ALA A 202 15.61 -17.33 -24.07
N PRO A 203 16.85 -17.67 -23.68
CA PRO A 203 17.38 -17.41 -22.33
C PRO A 203 17.37 -15.93 -21.94
N ARG A 204 17.44 -14.99 -22.89
CA ARG A 204 17.39 -13.54 -22.61
C ARG A 204 16.04 -13.07 -22.05
N GLN A 205 14.92 -13.58 -22.57
CA GLN A 205 13.58 -13.25 -22.06
C GLN A 205 13.25 -14.03 -20.78
N LYS A 206 13.85 -15.21 -20.61
CA LYS A 206 13.76 -16.01 -19.39
C LYS A 206 14.28 -15.25 -18.16
N TYR A 207 15.37 -14.49 -18.29
CA TYR A 207 15.89 -13.68 -17.17
C TYR A 207 14.91 -12.60 -16.69
N SER A 208 14.28 -11.87 -17.60
CA SER A 208 13.28 -10.84 -17.22
C SER A 208 12.06 -11.47 -16.54
N LEU A 209 11.63 -12.64 -17.01
CA LEU A 209 10.48 -13.34 -16.44
C LEU A 209 10.79 -13.91 -15.06
N VAL A 210 11.98 -14.48 -14.87
CA VAL A 210 12.46 -14.95 -13.55
C VAL A 210 12.59 -13.77 -12.58
N ALA A 211 13.12 -12.63 -13.01
CA ALA A 211 13.23 -11.45 -12.16
C ALA A 211 11.86 -10.96 -11.65
N ILE A 212 10.85 -10.91 -12.54
CA ILE A 212 9.48 -10.52 -12.16
C ILE A 212 8.85 -11.55 -11.21
N LEU A 213 9.08 -12.85 -11.44
CA LEU A 213 8.59 -13.90 -10.56
C LEU A 213 9.24 -13.83 -9.17
N SER A 214 10.56 -13.61 -9.09
CA SER A 214 11.28 -13.43 -7.83
C SER A 214 10.77 -12.22 -7.06
N LEU A 215 10.50 -11.11 -7.76
CA LEU A 215 9.90 -9.92 -7.17
C LEU A 215 8.51 -10.23 -6.60
N GLY A 216 7.65 -10.90 -7.37
CA GLY A 216 6.32 -11.30 -6.92
C GLY A 216 6.36 -12.21 -5.68
N LEU A 217 7.28 -13.18 -5.65
CA LEU A 217 7.46 -14.05 -4.48
C LEU A 217 7.93 -13.26 -3.25
N PHE A 218 8.86 -12.32 -3.44
CA PHE A 218 9.31 -11.44 -2.37
C PHE A 218 8.14 -10.63 -1.80
N VAL A 219 7.30 -10.04 -2.66
CA VAL A 219 6.11 -9.29 -2.26
C VAL A 219 5.14 -10.17 -1.47
N ALA A 220 4.87 -11.39 -1.92
CA ALA A 220 3.99 -12.31 -1.20
C ALA A 220 4.50 -12.67 0.20
N VAL A 221 5.80 -12.94 0.36
CA VAL A 221 6.42 -13.20 1.67
C VAL A 221 6.30 -11.99 2.58
N ALA A 222 6.56 -10.81 2.02
CA ALA A 222 6.49 -9.56 2.76
C ALA A 222 5.04 -9.22 3.19
N SER A 223 4.04 -9.51 2.35
CA SER A 223 2.61 -9.42 2.69
C SER A 223 2.20 -10.36 3.84
N VAL A 224 2.75 -11.58 3.89
CA VAL A 224 2.55 -12.49 5.04
C VAL A 224 3.19 -11.95 6.32
N ALA A 225 4.42 -11.43 6.23
CA ALA A 225 5.09 -10.81 7.38
C ALA A 225 4.32 -9.61 7.94
N ARG A 226 3.65 -8.85 7.06
CA ARG A 226 2.74 -7.76 7.44
C ARG A 226 1.57 -8.29 8.28
N ILE A 227 0.87 -9.34 7.85
CA ILE A 227 -0.22 -9.94 8.65
C ILE A 227 0.27 -10.39 10.02
N LEU A 228 1.42 -11.08 10.08
CA LEU A 228 1.99 -11.54 11.35
C LEU A 228 2.32 -10.38 12.30
N SER A 229 2.74 -9.24 11.76
CA SER A 229 3.00 -8.03 12.54
C SER A 229 1.72 -7.43 13.09
N ILE A 230 0.64 -7.39 12.29
CA ILE A 230 -0.69 -6.93 12.72
C ILE A 230 -1.26 -7.83 13.82
N MET A 231 -1.09 -9.15 13.70
CA MET A 231 -1.59 -10.11 14.69
C MET A 231 -0.80 -10.10 15.99
N LYS A 232 0.50 -9.76 15.95
CA LYS A 232 1.33 -9.61 17.15
C LYS A 232 1.06 -8.33 17.93
N ALA A 233 0.43 -7.32 17.31
CA ALA A 233 -0.04 -6.15 18.02
C ALA A 233 -1.18 -6.55 18.97
N ASN A 234 -0.89 -6.51 20.28
CA ASN A 234 -1.74 -7.05 21.32
C ASN A 234 -3.04 -6.25 21.46
N ASP A 235 -4.16 -6.91 21.81
CA ASP A 235 -5.50 -6.29 21.94
C ASP A 235 -5.63 -5.32 23.13
N SER A 236 -4.57 -5.17 23.93
CA SER A 236 -4.56 -4.49 25.23
C SER A 236 -3.73 -3.21 25.28
N ASP A 237 -3.02 -2.85 24.21
CA ASP A 237 -2.18 -1.65 24.19
C ASP A 237 -2.93 -0.44 23.62
N PRO A 238 -3.07 0.66 24.38
CA PRO A 238 -3.77 1.88 23.93
C PRO A 238 -3.01 2.64 22.82
N ASP A 239 -1.79 2.24 22.47
CA ASP A 239 -0.93 2.93 21.51
C ASP A 239 -1.18 2.52 20.05
N ILE A 240 -2.38 2.82 19.55
CA ILE A 240 -2.74 2.66 18.14
C ILE A 240 -1.73 3.39 17.23
N THR A 241 -1.22 4.55 17.64
CA THR A 241 -0.21 5.33 16.92
C THR A 241 1.15 4.61 16.80
N TRP A 242 1.53 3.84 17.82
CA TRP A 242 2.77 3.05 17.85
C TRP A 242 2.65 1.79 16.99
N ILE A 243 1.48 1.18 16.98
CA ILE A 243 1.16 -0.01 16.17
C ILE A 243 1.08 0.35 14.68
N ILE A 244 0.46 1.48 14.33
CA ILE A 244 0.40 1.99 12.95
C ILE A 244 1.82 2.29 12.44
N ALA A 245 2.70 2.86 13.28
CA ALA A 245 4.09 3.10 12.91
C ALA A 245 4.86 1.82 12.54
N ASP A 246 4.67 0.72 13.29
CA ASP A 246 5.29 -0.58 12.93
C ASP A 246 4.69 -1.16 11.64
N PHE A 247 3.38 -1.00 11.44
CA PHE A 247 2.70 -1.40 10.21
C PHE A 247 3.18 -0.61 8.98
N ASP A 248 3.41 0.69 9.11
CA ASP A 248 3.93 1.53 8.04
C ASP A 248 5.35 1.12 7.68
N ILE A 249 6.22 0.94 8.67
CA ILE A 249 7.62 0.51 8.46
C ILE A 249 7.69 -0.84 7.72
N VAL A 250 6.82 -1.79 8.05
CA VAL A 250 6.76 -3.08 7.35
C VAL A 250 6.15 -2.93 5.95
N SER A 251 5.05 -2.20 5.80
CA SER A 251 4.35 -2.02 4.52
C SER A 251 5.17 -1.24 3.49
N LEU A 252 5.99 -0.29 3.93
CA LEU A 252 6.86 0.51 3.06
C LEU A 252 8.13 -0.23 2.66
N LYS A 253 8.68 -1.06 3.54
CA LYS A 253 9.70 -2.04 3.15
C LYS A 253 9.17 -2.97 2.06
N VAL A 254 7.88 -3.29 2.04
CA VAL A 254 7.28 -4.11 0.97
C VAL A 254 7.11 -3.32 -0.34
N LEU A 255 6.57 -2.10 -0.27
CA LEU A 255 6.36 -1.22 -1.44
C LEU A 255 7.66 -0.79 -2.12
N ALA A 256 8.77 -0.67 -1.39
CA ALA A 256 10.10 -0.35 -1.95
C ALA A 256 10.58 -1.34 -3.02
N PHE A 257 10.14 -2.59 -2.89
CA PHE A 257 10.59 -3.73 -3.69
C PHE A 257 9.45 -4.31 -4.54
N THR A 258 8.34 -3.59 -4.72
CA THR A 258 7.28 -3.93 -5.70
C THR A 258 7.40 -2.99 -6.90
#